data_AF-A0A9X3K3X4-F1
#
_entry.id   AF-A0A9X3K3X4-F1
#
_cell.length_a   1.000
_cell.length_b   1.000
_cell.length_c   1.000
_cell.angle_alpha   90.00
_cell.angle_beta   90.00
_cell.angle_gamma   90.00
#
_symmetry.space_group_name_H-M   'P 1'
#
loop_
_entity.id
_entity.type
_entity.pdbx_description
1 polymer ?
#
loop_
_entity_poly.entity_id
_entity_poly.type
_entity_poly.pdbx_seq_one_letter_code
_entity_poly.pdbx_strand_id
1 'polypeptide(L)' 'MAGIQTPRLLLRPARPSDVVDLHGVLSDRRAMRYWSSLPHTTIAQTRAWLSVAGTAYCAFRPLIPGKD' A
#
# COMPACT_ATOMS: atom_id res chain seq x y z
N MET A 1 -8.43 -14.61 -14.55
CA MET A 1 -8.11 -13.66 -13.47
C MET A 1 -8.92 -12.40 -13.70
N ALA A 2 -9.64 -11.90 -12.69
CA ALA A 2 -10.46 -10.69 -12.83
C ALA A 2 -9.59 -9.43 -12.67
N GLY A 3 -9.68 -8.50 -13.61
CA GLY A 3 -8.98 -7.22 -13.62
C GLY A 3 -9.78 -6.19 -14.41
N ILE A 4 -9.56 -4.91 -14.15
CA ILE A 4 -10.22 -3.81 -14.86
C ILE A 4 -9.25 -3.31 -15.92
N GLN A 5 -9.71 -3.28 -17.18
CA GLN A 5 -8.92 -2.82 -18.31
C GLN A 5 -9.40 -1.45 -18.78
N THR A 6 -8.43 -0.58 -19.06
CA THR A 6 -8.62 0.69 -19.75
C THR A 6 -7.69 0.70 -20.97
N PRO A 7 -7.82 1.65 -21.92
CA PRO A 7 -6.99 1.65 -23.13
C PRO A 7 -5.47 1.67 -22.90
N ARG A 8 -5.01 2.17 -21.74
CA ARG A 8 -3.57 2.30 -21.43
C ARG A 8 -3.13 1.57 -20.17
N LEU A 9 -4.06 1.05 -19.36
CA LEU A 9 -3.75 0.48 -18.05
C LEU A 9 -4.59 -0.76 -17.77
N LEU A 10 -3.95 -1.75 -17.14
CA LEU A 10 -4.59 -2.91 -16.52
C LEU A 10 -4.48 -2.77 -15.00
N LEU A 11 -5.62 -2.71 -14.33
CA LEU A 11 -5.70 -2.82 -12.88
C LEU A 11 -5.97 -4.27 -12.50
N ARG A 12 -5.14 -4.82 -11.63
CA ARG A 12 -5.24 -6.18 -11.10
C ARG A 12 -5.09 -6.18 -9.58
N PRO A 13 -5.54 -7.24 -8.89
CA PRO A 13 -5.16 -7.45 -7.50
C PRO A 13 -3.63 -7.35 -7.32
N ALA A 14 -3.22 -6.65 -6.27
CA ALA A 14 -1.81 -6.52 -5.90
C ALA A 14 -1.27 -7.89 -5.46
N ARG A 15 -0.02 -8.17 -5.80
CA ARG A 15 0.67 -9.44 -5.53
C ARG A 15 1.88 -9.21 -4.65
N PRO A 16 2.31 -10.20 -3.84
CA PRO A 16 3.52 -10.05 -3.02
C PRO A 16 4.78 -9.63 -3.78
N SER A 17 4.88 -10.00 -5.06
CA SER A 17 5.98 -9.60 -5.96
C SER A 17 6.05 -8.09 -6.23
N ASP A 18 4.96 -7.35 -6.04
CA ASP A 18 4.86 -5.92 -6.33
C ASP A 18 5.43 -5.05 -5.19
N VAL A 19 5.93 -5.66 -4.12
CA VAL A 19 6.32 -4.97 -2.88
C VAL A 19 7.39 -3.90 -3.09
N VAL A 20 8.33 -4.11 -4.00
CA VAL A 20 9.42 -3.17 -4.26
C VAL A 20 8.89 -1.93 -4.98
N ASP A 21 8.10 -2.13 -6.04
CA ASP A 21 7.49 -1.02 -6.80
C ASP A 21 6.53 -0.21 -5.92
N LEU A 22 5.72 -0.90 -5.12
CA LEU A 22 4.85 -0.25 -4.15
C LEU A 22 5.64 0.53 -3.10
N HIS A 23 6.76 -0.01 -2.60
CA HIS A 23 7.60 0.71 -1.64
C HIS A 23 8.22 1.98 -2.24
N GLY A 24 8.53 1.99 -3.54
CA GLY A 24 9.02 3.19 -4.24
C GLY A 24 8.04 4.38 -4.12
N VAL A 25 6.73 4.12 -4.19
CA VAL A 25 5.70 5.14 -4.00
C VAL A 25 5.41 5.38 -2.52
N LEU A 26 5.25 4.32 -1.73
CA LEU A 26 4.84 4.40 -0.33
C LEU A 26 5.92 4.95 0.60
N SER A 27 7.17 5.06 0.15
CA SER A 27 8.26 5.73 0.88
C SER A 27 8.40 7.21 0.52
N ASP A 28 7.75 7.67 -0.57
CA ASP A 28 7.84 9.07 -1.01
C ASP A 28 6.92 9.99 -0.18
N ARG A 29 7.52 10.94 0.54
CA ARG A 29 6.82 11.97 1.31
C ARG A 29 5.85 12.81 0.48
N ARG A 30 6.15 13.07 -0.80
CA ARG A 30 5.29 13.84 -1.70
C ARG A 30 4.03 13.06 -2.05
N ALA A 31 4.18 11.78 -2.39
CA ALA A 31 3.06 10.89 -2.69
C ALA A 31 2.17 10.67 -1.46
N MET A 32 2.79 10.48 -0.29
CA MET A 32 2.11 10.18 0.97
C MET A 32 1.51 11.42 1.68
N ARG A 33 1.70 12.63 1.15
CA ARG A 33 1.16 13.88 1.74
C ARG A 33 -0.36 13.84 1.95
N TYR A 34 -1.07 13.11 1.10
CA TYR A 34 -2.53 13.01 1.10
C TYR A 34 -3.04 11.70 1.69
N TRP A 35 -2.14 10.87 2.21
CA TRP A 35 -2.49 9.59 2.81
C TRP A 35 -2.71 9.75 4.32
N SER A 36 -3.60 8.93 4.87
CA SER A 36 -3.89 8.95 6.31
C SER A 36 -2.77 8.35 7.18
N SER A 37 -1.73 7.80 6.56
CA SER A 37 -0.55 7.22 7.21
C SER A 37 0.73 7.93 6.78
N LEU A 38 1.77 7.83 7.60
CA LEU A 38 3.11 8.29 7.24
C LEU A 38 3.75 7.39 6.17
N PRO A 39 4.76 7.89 5.45
CA PRO A 39 5.54 7.08 4.50
C PRO A 39 6.16 5.86 5.17
N HIS A 40 6.22 4.75 4.42
CA HIS A 40 6.90 3.56 4.85
C HIS A 40 8.41 3.76 4.84
N THR A 41 9.09 3.35 5.90
CA THR A 41 10.54 3.51 6.03
C THR A 41 11.32 2.25 5.66
N THR A 42 10.63 1.11 5.55
CA THR A 42 11.25 -0.18 5.18
C THR A 42 10.38 -0.96 4.20
N ILE A 43 11.03 -1.80 3.39
CA ILE A 43 10.33 -2.77 2.52
C ILE A 43 9.48 -3.75 3.36
N ALA A 44 9.94 -4.12 4.56
CA ALA A 44 9.21 -5.03 5.44
C ALA A 44 7.85 -4.45 5.88
N GLN A 45 7.79 -3.15 6.16
CA GLN A 45 6.54 -2.45 6.48
C GLN A 45 5.57 -2.48 5.28
N THR A 46 6.07 -2.22 4.07
CA THR A 46 5.27 -2.32 2.83
C THR A 46 4.76 -3.74 2.60
N ARG A 47 5.59 -4.75 2.86
CA ARG A 47 5.20 -6.16 2.76
C ARG A 47 4.08 -6.51 3.75
N ALA A 48 4.19 -6.05 4.99
CA ALA A 48 3.15 -6.27 6.00
C ALA A 48 1.84 -5.59 5.57
N TRP A 49 1.90 -4.33 5.14
CA TRP A 49 0.75 -3.60 4.61
C TRP A 49 0.10 -4.32 3.41
N LEU A 50 0.90 -4.82 2.47
CA LEU A 50 0.42 -5.53 1.28
C LEU A 50 -0.26 -6.86 1.63
N SER A 51 0.25 -7.57 2.65
CA SER A 51 -0.35 -8.83 3.11
C SER A 51 -1.74 -8.66 3.72
N VAL A 52 -1.99 -7.55 4.43
CA VAL A 52 -3.30 -7.23 5.01
C VAL A 52 -4.26 -6.59 4.00
N ALA A 53 -3.74 -5.79 3.07
CA ALA A 53 -4.51 -5.15 2.01
C ALA A 53 -5.19 -6.16 1.08
N GLY A 54 -4.60 -7.36 0.90
CA GLY A 54 -5.22 -8.46 0.17
C GLY A 54 -6.39 -9.14 0.89
N THR A 55 -6.61 -8.87 2.19
CA THR A 55 -7.49 -9.70 3.03
C THR A 55 -8.74 -8.99 3.55
N ALA A 56 -8.70 -7.71 3.96
CA ALA A 56 -9.92 -6.93 4.28
C ALA A 56 -9.57 -5.49 4.69
N TYR A 57 -10.28 -4.53 4.11
CA TYR A 57 -10.17 -3.09 4.41
C TYR A 57 -10.81 -2.66 5.76
N CYS A 58 -11.30 -3.59 6.60
CA CYS A 58 -12.02 -3.22 7.84
C CYS A 58 -11.14 -3.06 9.10
N ALA A 59 -9.83 -3.34 9.06
CA ALA A 59 -8.99 -3.38 10.27
C ALA A 59 -8.14 -2.12 10.55
N PHE A 60 -8.32 -1.02 9.81
CA PHE A 60 -7.46 0.16 9.93
C PHE A 60 -7.87 1.09 11.08
N ARG A 61 -7.68 0.68 12.35
CA ARG A 61 -7.88 1.60 13.48
C ARG A 61 -6.87 1.60 14.66
N PRO A 62 -5.99 0.60 14.93
CA PRO A 62 -5.06 0.82 16.06
C PRO A 62 -3.59 0.42 15.81
N LEU A 63 -2.96 0.87 14.72
CA LEU A 63 -1.50 0.65 14.52
C LEU A 63 -0.72 1.89 14.07
N ILE A 64 -1.07 3.08 14.59
CA ILE A 64 -0.10 4.19 14.65
C ILE A 64 0.11 4.54 16.13
N PRO A 65 1.13 3.97 16.79
CA PRO A 65 1.61 4.50 18.06
C PRO A 65 2.23 5.89 17.82
N GLY A 66 1.85 6.90 18.60
CA GLY A 66 2.47 8.23 18.57
C GLY A 66 1.81 9.28 17.67
N LYS A 67 0.48 9.22 17.48
CA LYS A 67 -0.29 10.34 16.94
C LYS A 67 -1.13 10.97 18.06
N ASP A 68 -0.50 11.90 18.76
CA ASP A 68 -1.21 12.98 19.48
C ASP A 68 -1.74 13.99 18.44
#